data_AF-A0A7K1K8R3-F1
#
_entry.id   AF-A0A7K1K8R3-F1
#
_cell.length_a   1.000
_cell.length_b   1.000
_cell.length_c   1.000
_cell.angle_alpha   90.00
_cell.angle_beta   90.00
_cell.angle_gamma   90.00
#
_symmetry.space_group_name_H-M   'P 1'
#
loop_
_entity.id
_entity.type
_entity.pdbx_description
1 polymer ?
#
loop_
_entity_poly.entity_id
_entity_poly.type
_entity_poly.pdbx_seq_one_letter_code
_entity_poly.pdbx_strand_id
1 'polypeptide(L)' 'THGENSTYRIPLFSFRGTPTGIDARKVLDTGVLPVMDVGLAGRDGGQIGAGVIRAPRECFADAMAEHTRRFGAS' A
#
# COMPACT_ATOMS: atom_id res chain seq x y z
N THR A 1 -2.92 3.85 6.81
CA THR A 1 -4.19 3.52 6.13
C THR A 1 -5.29 4.49 6.55
N HIS A 2 -6.45 4.43 5.89
CA HIS A 2 -7.62 5.24 6.26
C HIS A 2 -8.30 4.69 7.51
N GLY A 3 -8.48 3.36 7.61
CA GLY A 3 -9.09 2.72 8.77
C GLY A 3 -8.96 1.20 8.78
N GLU A 4 -9.83 0.54 9.55
CA GLU A 4 -9.93 -0.92 9.65
C GLU A 4 -11.23 -1.42 8.98
N ASN A 5 -11.18 -2.59 8.34
CA ASN A 5 -12.36 -3.22 7.73
C ASN A 5 -13.27 -3.88 8.79
N SER A 6 -14.57 -3.61 8.78
CA SER A 6 -15.51 -4.23 9.72
C SER A 6 -15.79 -5.71 9.45
N THR A 7 -15.64 -6.14 8.20
CA THR A 7 -15.97 -7.48 7.69
C THR A 7 -14.77 -8.42 7.72
N TYR A 8 -13.63 -7.98 7.20
CA TYR A 8 -12.41 -8.79 7.15
C TYR A 8 -11.55 -8.54 8.40
N ARG A 9 -11.46 -9.55 9.28
CA ARG A 9 -10.81 -9.45 10.59
C ARG A 9 -9.67 -10.45 10.73
N ILE A 10 -8.67 -10.10 11.53
CA ILE A 10 -7.48 -10.93 11.76
C ILE A 10 -7.57 -11.56 13.16
N PRO A 11 -7.85 -12.87 13.31
CA PRO A 11 -8.07 -13.51 14.61
C PRO A 11 -6.92 -13.32 15.60
N LEU A 12 -5.68 -13.47 15.12
CA LEU A 12 -4.47 -13.33 15.94
C LEU A 12 -4.31 -11.91 16.52
N PHE A 13 -4.90 -10.90 15.90
CA PHE A 13 -4.88 -9.51 16.37
C PHE A 13 -6.20 -9.13 17.05
N SER A 14 -6.72 -10.03 17.90
CA SER A 14 -7.96 -9.83 18.65
C SER A 14 -9.15 -9.50 17.76
N PHE A 15 -9.20 -10.10 16.56
CA PHE A 15 -10.22 -9.82 15.54
C PHE A 15 -10.32 -8.34 15.13
N ARG A 16 -9.23 -7.57 15.24
CA ARG A 16 -9.12 -6.25 14.59
C ARG A 16 -9.35 -6.37 13.08
N GLY A 17 -9.89 -5.31 12.48
CA GLY A 17 -10.13 -5.27 11.05
C GLY A 17 -8.84 -5.15 10.26
N THR A 18 -8.84 -5.64 9.02
CA THR A 18 -7.68 -5.47 8.14
C THR A 18 -7.46 -3.98 7.85
N PRO A 19 -6.20 -3.50 7.85
CA PRO A 19 -5.89 -2.11 7.57
C PRO A 19 -6.30 -1.80 6.11
N THR A 20 -7.27 -0.89 5.92
CA THR A 20 -7.94 -0.64 4.64
C THR A 20 -7.76 0.80 4.18
N GLY A 21 -7.61 0.96 2.86
CA GLY A 21 -7.37 2.25 2.20
C GLY A 21 -5.94 2.73 2.45
N ILE A 22 -5.04 2.51 1.50
CA ILE A 22 -3.70 3.12 1.55
C ILE A 22 -3.89 4.62 1.35
N ASP A 23 -3.49 5.39 2.36
CA ASP A 23 -3.62 6.85 2.35
C ASP A 23 -2.29 7.45 1.89
N ALA A 24 -2.26 7.94 0.65
CA ALA A 24 -1.05 8.50 0.03
C ALA A 24 -0.46 9.67 0.83
N ARG A 25 -1.30 10.48 1.51
CA ARG A 25 -0.82 11.59 2.34
C ARG A 25 -0.02 11.05 3.53
N LYS A 26 -0.58 10.06 4.24
CA LYS A 26 0.10 9.40 5.37
C LYS A 26 1.37 8.68 4.92
N VAL A 27 1.38 8.05 3.75
CA VAL A 27 2.59 7.41 3.20
C VAL A 27 3.71 8.44 3.01
N LEU A 28 3.40 9.58 2.40
CA LEU A 28 4.40 10.62 2.15
C LEU A 28 4.86 11.36 3.40
N ASP A 29 3.94 11.61 4.34
CA ASP A 29 4.21 12.29 5.61
C ASP A 29 5.05 11.44 6.57
N THR A 30 4.68 10.16 6.74
CA THR A 30 5.37 9.26 7.69
C THR A 30 6.61 8.58 7.11
N GLY A 31 6.74 8.53 5.78
CA GLY A 31 7.76 7.73 5.09
C GLY A 31 7.53 6.20 5.17
N VAL A 32 6.45 5.74 5.80
CA VAL A 32 6.12 4.31 5.90
C VAL A 32 5.48 3.84 4.59
N LEU A 33 6.26 3.09 3.80
CA LEU A 33 5.82 2.57 2.50
C LEU A 33 5.00 1.28 2.65
N PRO A 34 3.96 1.08 1.82
CA PRO A 34 3.23 -0.18 1.75
C PRO A 34 4.16 -1.36 1.50
N VAL A 35 3.97 -2.42 2.28
CA VAL A 35 4.73 -3.66 2.21
C VAL A 35 3.85 -4.73 1.57
N MET A 36 4.42 -5.49 0.63
CA MET A 36 3.73 -6.52 -0.11
C MET A 36 4.55 -7.81 -0.07
N ASP A 37 3.92 -8.91 0.34
CA ASP A 37 4.45 -10.25 0.14
C ASP A 37 4.07 -10.71 -1.28
N VAL A 38 5.07 -11.03 -2.10
CA VAL A 38 4.89 -11.29 -3.54
C VAL A 38 5.65 -12.53 -4.01
N GLY A 39 5.11 -13.19 -5.03
CA GLY A 39 5.88 -14.14 -5.84
C GLY A 39 6.82 -13.40 -6.80
N LEU A 40 8.06 -13.87 -6.93
CA LEU A 40 9.03 -13.33 -7.87
C LEU A 40 8.91 -14.09 -9.19
N ALA A 41 8.53 -13.38 -10.25
CA ALA A 41 8.47 -13.95 -11.60
C ALA A 41 9.85 -13.95 -12.26
N GLY A 42 10.18 -15.06 -12.93
CA GLY A 42 11.39 -15.18 -13.76
C GLY A 42 11.25 -14.40 -15.06
N ARG A 43 12.41 -14.06 -15.67
CA ARG A 43 12.47 -13.34 -16.95
C ARG A 43 11.69 -14.04 -18.06
N ASP A 44 11.77 -15.36 -18.13
CA ASP A 44 11.12 -16.19 -19.16
C ASP A 44 9.73 -16.68 -18.74
N GLY A 45 9.14 -16.06 -17.71
CA GLY A 45 7.92 -16.51 -17.07
C GLY A 45 8.16 -17.54 -15.96
N GLY A 46 7.07 -17.92 -15.28
CA GLY A 46 7.11 -18.79 -14.12
C GLY A 46 7.55 -18.10 -12.83
N GLN A 47 7.17 -18.66 -11.68
CA GLN A 47 7.60 -18.16 -10.38
C GLN A 47 8.94 -18.79 -9.99
N ILE A 48 9.92 -17.96 -9.66
CA ILE A 48 11.27 -18.39 -9.26
C ILE A 48 11.55 -18.17 -7.77
N GLY A 49 10.61 -17.55 -7.04
CA GLY A 49 10.75 -17.33 -5.60
C GLY A 49 9.55 -16.59 -5.00
N ALA A 50 9.68 -16.20 -3.74
CA ALA A 50 8.76 -15.33 -3.03
C ALA A 50 9.54 -14.40 -2.08
N GLY A 51 8.98 -13.25 -1.75
CA GLY A 51 9.64 -12.31 -0.87
C GLY A 51 8.84 -11.04 -0.62
N VAL A 52 9.38 -10.20 0.25
CA VAL A 52 8.76 -8.95 0.67
C VAL A 52 9.33 -7.79 -0.11
N ILE A 53 8.46 -7.00 -0.72
CA ILE A 53 8.81 -5.76 -1.43
C ILE A 53 8.09 -4.56 -0.83
N ARG A 54 8.57 -3.36 -1.16
CA ARG A 54 7.93 -2.09 -0.81
C ARG A 54 7.49 -1.36 -2.06
N ALA A 55 6.32 -0.72 -1.99
CA ALA A 55 5.87 0.15 -3.09
C ALA A 55 6.85 1.33 -3.25
N PRO A 56 7.22 1.73 -4.48
CA PRO A 56 8.04 2.92 -4.72
C PRO A 56 7.37 4.16 -4.12
N ARG A 57 8.15 5.07 -3.55
CA ARG A 57 7.60 6.29 -2.93
C ARG A 57 7.05 7.25 -4.00
N GLU A 58 7.68 7.23 -5.17
CA GLU A 58 7.48 8.14 -6.29
C GLU A 58 6.04 8.09 -6.80
N CYS A 59 5.44 6.88 -6.88
CA CYS A 59 4.08 6.74 -7.36
C CYS A 59 3.05 7.45 -6.45
N PHE A 60 3.31 7.56 -5.14
CA PHE A 60 2.46 8.32 -4.21
C PHE A 60 2.66 9.82 -4.39
N ALA A 61 3.90 10.27 -4.62
CA ALA A 61 4.20 11.67 -4.86
C ALA A 61 3.53 12.15 -6.16
N ASP A 62 3.66 11.38 -7.23
CA ASP A 62 3.04 11.67 -8.52
C ASP A 62 1.50 11.67 -8.42
N ALA A 63 0.93 10.70 -7.71
CA ALA A 63 -0.51 10.65 -7.48
C ALA A 63 -1.04 11.88 -6.72
N MET A 64 -0.30 12.36 -5.71
CA MET A 64 -0.69 13.56 -4.95
C MET A 64 -0.50 14.86 -5.75
N ALA A 65 0.54 14.93 -6.59
CA ALA A 65 0.73 16.04 -7.51
C ALA A 65 -0.44 16.13 -8.50
N GLU A 66 -0.84 15.00 -9.09
CA GLU A 66 -1.99 14.95 -10.02
C GLU A 66 -3.33 15.21 -9.31
N HIS A 67 -3.51 14.70 -8.09
CA HIS A 67 -4.68 15.03 -7.27
C HIS A 67 -4.78 16.54 -7.04
N THR A 68 -3.68 17.19 -6.67
CA THR A 68 -3.63 18.64 -6.44
C THR A 68 -3.93 19.42 -7.72
N ARG A 69 -3.40 18.97 -8.86
CA ARG A 69 -3.69 19.56 -10.18
C ARG A 69 -5.18 19.45 -10.55
N ARG A 70 -5.84 18.34 -10.21
CA ARG A 70 -7.26 18.09 -10.56
C ARG A 70 -8.26 18.72 -9.62
N PHE A 71 -7.99 18.69 -8.32
CA PHE A 71 -8.97 19.01 -7.28
C PHE A 71 -8.56 20.20 -6.40
N GLY A 72 -7.39 20.80 -6.65
CA GLY A 72 -6.80 21.83 -5.80
C GLY A 72 -6.03 21.24 -4.61
N ALA A 73 -5.32 22.12 -3.91
CA ALA A 73 -4.69 21.76 -2.64
C ALA A 73 -5.80 21.50 -1.60
N SER A 74 -5.74 20.35 -0.93
CA SER A 74 -6.59 20.00 0.21
C SER A 74 -5.86 20.27 1.51
#